data_AF-A0A0D2WKP1-F1
#
_entry.id   AF-A0A0D2WKP1-F1
#
_cell.length_a   1.000
_cell.length_b   1.000
_cell.length_c   1.000
_cell.angle_alpha   90.00
_cell.angle_beta   90.00
_cell.angle_gamma   90.00
#
_symmetry.space_group_name_H-M   'P 1'
#
loop_
_entity.id
_entity.type
_entity.pdbx_description
1 polymer ?
#
loop_
_entity_poly.entity_id
_entity_poly.type
_entity_poly.pdbx_seq_one_letter_code
_entity_poly.pdbx_strand_id
1 'polypeptide(L)'
;MTENNACIASAAASLSSSDTNNTANGVVAVQDQLEQALWVFGYGSLVYNAGFKFAERVPGFVRGLVRRFWQGSTDHRGVPGAPGRVVTLVHEPDGVTWGYAYRVAPEHVQETLRYLDYREKGGYTTELIQFQPRESGRAPIVVTVYNATESNPNFLGPARAIDIATTIASSVGPSGPNIDYFRHLVAALHEIDGECVDDHLREIEQALAGLSGL
;
A
#
# COMPACT_ATOMS: atom_id res chain seq x y z
N MET A 1 -4.69 26.45 -1.81
CA MET A 1 -4.82 25.84 -3.16
C MET A 1 -3.46 25.47 -3.76
N THR A 2 -2.38 25.33 -2.97
CA THR A 2 -1.00 25.25 -3.48
C THR A 2 -0.24 23.98 -3.10
N GLU A 3 -0.80 23.07 -2.29
CA GLU A 3 -0.08 21.88 -1.80
C GLU A 3 -0.39 20.59 -2.60
N ASN A 4 -1.56 20.48 -3.24
CA ASN A 4 -1.96 19.29 -4.02
C ASN A 4 -1.18 19.11 -5.33
N ASN A 5 -0.47 20.14 -5.81
CA ASN A 5 0.36 20.03 -7.01
C ASN A 5 1.64 19.22 -6.76
N ALA A 6 2.06 19.01 -5.52
CA ALA A 6 3.32 18.33 -5.22
C ALA A 6 3.25 16.81 -5.45
N CYS A 7 2.14 16.16 -5.06
CA CYS A 7 1.95 14.72 -5.22
C CYS A 7 1.86 14.33 -6.70
N ILE A 8 1.11 15.10 -7.49
CA ILE A 8 0.95 14.84 -8.92
C ILE A 8 2.22 15.19 -9.70
N ALA A 9 2.90 16.29 -9.35
CA ALA A 9 4.19 16.64 -9.96
C ALA A 9 5.28 15.59 -9.68
N SER A 10 5.31 15.00 -8.48
CA SER A 10 6.25 13.93 -8.13
C SER A 10 6.00 12.66 -8.96
N ALA A 11 4.73 12.29 -9.17
CA ALA A 11 4.35 11.15 -9.99
C ALA A 11 4.68 11.36 -11.49
N ALA A 12 4.48 12.58 -12.00
CA ALA A 12 4.83 12.95 -13.38
C ALA A 12 6.35 12.99 -13.64
N ALA A 13 7.15 13.39 -12.65
CA ALA A 13 8.61 13.44 -12.78
C ALA A 13 9.25 12.03 -12.87
N SER A 14 8.69 11.03 -12.19
CA SER A 14 9.20 9.64 -12.23
C SER A 14 8.93 8.94 -13.56
N LEU A 15 7.92 9.37 -14.32
CA LEU A 15 7.59 8.81 -15.64
C LEU A 15 8.36 9.46 -16.80
N SER A 16 9.06 10.59 -16.57
CA SER A 16 9.77 11.32 -17.63
C SER A 16 11.24 10.94 -17.79
N SER A 17 11.74 9.90 -17.10
CA SER A 17 13.18 9.56 -17.11
C SER A 17 13.67 8.81 -18.36
N SER A 18 12.86 8.71 -19.40
CA SER A 18 13.30 8.27 -20.73
C SER A 18 12.64 9.11 -21.82
N ASP A 19 13.04 10.38 -21.94
CA ASP A 19 13.16 11.14 -23.20
C ASP A 19 13.27 12.64 -22.89
N THR A 20 14.46 13.21 -23.05
CA THR A 20 14.80 14.58 -22.62
C THR A 20 14.30 15.69 -23.55
N ASN A 21 13.23 15.49 -24.33
CA ASN A 21 12.71 16.54 -25.22
C ASN A 21 11.17 16.57 -25.23
N ASN A 22 10.56 17.21 -24.20
CA ASN A 22 9.27 17.94 -24.21
C ASN A 22 8.61 17.93 -22.80
N THR A 23 9.23 18.59 -21.82
CA THR A 23 8.83 18.56 -20.41
C THR A 23 7.48 19.23 -20.12
N ALA A 24 7.05 20.23 -20.90
CA ALA A 24 5.76 20.90 -20.68
C ALA A 24 4.56 20.06 -21.13
N ASN A 25 4.62 19.41 -22.30
CA ASN A 25 3.54 18.52 -22.76
C ASN A 25 3.51 17.19 -21.99
N GLY A 26 4.67 16.68 -21.55
CA GLY A 26 4.74 15.45 -20.76
C GLY A 26 4.06 15.58 -19.40
N VAL A 27 4.28 16.70 -18.70
CA VAL A 27 3.63 16.97 -17.40
C VAL A 27 2.12 17.16 -17.55
N VAL A 28 1.67 17.85 -18.60
CA VAL A 28 0.23 18.04 -18.88
C VAL A 28 -0.44 16.71 -19.25
N ALA A 29 0.21 15.84 -20.03
CA ALA A 29 -0.34 14.54 -20.39
C ALA A 29 -0.46 13.57 -19.21
N VAL A 30 0.50 13.57 -18.28
CA VAL A 30 0.42 12.75 -17.05
C VAL A 30 -0.64 13.30 -16.09
N GLN A 31 -0.74 14.62 -15.97
CA GLN A 31 -1.82 15.28 -15.21
C GLN A 31 -3.19 14.91 -15.79
N ASP A 32 -3.38 15.01 -17.10
CA ASP A 32 -4.62 14.61 -17.80
C ASP A 32 -4.92 13.11 -17.62
N GLN A 33 -3.91 12.23 -17.64
CA GLN A 33 -4.11 10.79 -17.39
C GLN A 33 -4.54 10.48 -15.96
N LEU A 34 -3.97 11.18 -14.97
CA LEU A 34 -4.36 11.06 -13.56
C LEU A 34 -5.74 11.66 -13.29
N GLU A 35 -6.11 12.72 -14.02
CA GLU A 35 -7.44 13.33 -13.95
C GLU A 35 -8.53 12.50 -14.66
N GLN A 36 -8.18 11.69 -15.66
CA GLN A 36 -9.14 10.86 -16.40
C GLN A 36 -9.49 9.51 -15.72
N ALA A 37 -8.58 8.92 -14.92
CA ALA A 37 -8.91 7.81 -14.02
C ALA A 37 -7.76 7.52 -13.03
N LEU A 38 -7.88 8.03 -11.80
CA LEU A 38 -6.98 7.63 -10.71
C LEU A 38 -7.16 6.15 -10.41
N TRP A 39 -6.06 5.39 -10.50
CA TRP A 39 -5.99 4.03 -9.98
C TRP A 39 -5.13 3.98 -8.72
N VAL A 40 -5.63 3.37 -7.65
CA VAL A 40 -4.91 3.22 -6.38
C VAL A 40 -4.62 1.75 -6.12
N PHE A 41 -3.38 1.42 -5.81
CA PHE A 41 -3.00 0.07 -5.40
C PHE A 41 -3.16 -0.12 -3.90
N GLY A 42 -3.96 -1.10 -3.50
CA GLY A 42 -4.10 -1.54 -2.13
C GLY A 42 -3.27 -2.77 -1.83
N TYR A 43 -2.27 -2.63 -0.95
CA TYR A 43 -1.42 -3.72 -0.46
C TYR A 43 -1.50 -3.93 1.07
N GLY A 44 -2.15 -3.03 1.81
CA GLY A 44 -2.34 -3.15 3.25
C GLY A 44 -3.81 -3.28 3.60
N SER A 45 -4.27 -2.46 4.54
CA SER A 45 -5.70 -2.39 4.90
C SER A 45 -6.63 -2.14 3.72
N LEU A 46 -6.17 -1.44 2.67
CA LEU A 46 -6.93 -1.24 1.43
C LEU A 46 -7.30 -2.56 0.72
N VAL A 47 -6.64 -3.68 1.03
CA VAL A 47 -7.02 -4.99 0.48
C VAL A 47 -8.40 -5.43 0.98
N TYR A 48 -8.74 -5.14 2.25
CA TYR A 48 -10.03 -5.52 2.87
C TYR A 48 -10.96 -4.34 3.18
N ASN A 49 -10.42 -3.12 3.25
CA ASN A 49 -11.17 -1.90 3.54
C ASN A 49 -10.58 -0.72 2.76
N ALA A 50 -11.15 -0.44 1.59
CA ALA A 50 -10.76 0.71 0.77
C ALA A 50 -11.01 2.04 1.51
N GLY A 51 -12.19 2.17 2.13
CA GLY A 51 -12.62 3.39 2.83
C GLY A 51 -12.84 4.62 1.93
N PHE A 52 -12.91 4.42 0.60
CA PHE A 52 -13.30 5.43 -0.38
C PHE A 52 -14.19 4.80 -1.47
N LYS A 53 -14.87 5.64 -2.25
CA LYS A 53 -15.70 5.20 -3.38
C LYS A 53 -14.84 4.90 -4.60
N PHE A 54 -15.10 3.75 -5.23
CA PHE A 54 -14.42 3.32 -6.45
C PHE A 54 -15.43 2.77 -7.46
N ALA A 55 -15.14 2.97 -8.75
CA ALA A 55 -15.92 2.46 -9.86
C ALA A 55 -15.58 1.00 -10.18
N GLU A 56 -14.36 0.57 -9.89
CA GLU A 56 -13.88 -0.78 -10.20
C GLU A 56 -12.82 -1.23 -9.19
N ARG A 57 -12.77 -2.54 -8.91
CA ARG A 57 -11.73 -3.19 -8.11
C ARG A 57 -11.22 -4.42 -8.85
N VAL A 58 -9.90 -4.51 -9.07
CA VAL A 58 -9.25 -5.54 -9.89
C VAL A 58 -8.19 -6.28 -9.07
N PRO A 59 -8.30 -7.62 -8.89
CA PRO A 59 -7.25 -8.40 -8.23
C PRO A 59 -6.02 -8.54 -9.13
N GLY A 60 -4.83 -8.61 -8.53
CA GLY A 60 -3.57 -8.74 -9.27
C GLY A 60 -2.36 -8.40 -8.40
N PHE A 61 -1.25 -8.04 -9.02
CA PHE A 61 0.01 -7.80 -8.32
C PHE A 61 0.87 -6.72 -8.95
N VAL A 62 1.82 -6.20 -8.17
CA VAL A 62 2.94 -5.38 -8.64
C VAL A 62 4.24 -6.17 -8.53
N ARG A 63 5.24 -5.82 -9.34
CA ARG A 63 6.59 -6.40 -9.32
C ARG A 63 7.61 -5.39 -8.76
N GLY A 64 8.77 -5.87 -8.33
CA GLY A 64 9.86 -5.04 -7.81
C GLY A 64 9.66 -4.59 -6.36
N LEU A 65 8.60 -5.07 -5.71
CA LEU A 65 8.21 -4.66 -4.37
C LEU A 65 7.72 -5.85 -3.55
N VAL A 66 8.10 -5.85 -2.28
CA VAL A 66 7.67 -6.82 -1.28
C VAL A 66 6.99 -6.15 -0.11
N ARG A 67 5.97 -6.81 0.42
CA ARG A 67 5.25 -6.39 1.61
C ARG A 67 6.00 -6.79 2.87
N ARG A 68 6.14 -5.85 3.81
CA ARG A 68 6.78 -6.10 5.11
C ARG A 68 6.07 -5.40 6.26
N PHE A 69 5.94 -6.08 7.39
CA PHE A 69 5.41 -5.54 8.67
C PHE A 69 6.45 -4.67 9.41
N TRP A 70 7.06 -3.74 8.68
CA TRP A 70 8.17 -2.91 9.15
C TRP A 70 7.76 -1.47 9.46
N GLN A 71 6.48 -1.14 9.29
CA GLN A 71 5.96 0.18 9.60
C GLN A 71 5.27 0.18 10.98
N GLY A 72 5.65 1.13 11.82
CA GLY A 72 5.01 1.40 13.10
C GLY A 72 3.67 2.11 12.91
N SER A 73 2.66 1.70 13.68
CA SER A 73 1.37 2.40 13.76
C SER A 73 1.15 2.92 15.18
N THR A 74 1.11 4.24 15.31
CA THR A 74 0.95 4.95 16.58
C THR A 74 -0.44 5.56 16.76
N ASP A 75 -1.31 5.44 15.76
CA ASP A 75 -2.60 6.12 15.65
C ASP A 75 -3.76 5.18 15.26
N HIS A 76 -3.46 3.98 14.76
CA HIS A 76 -4.46 3.00 14.34
C HIS A 76 -4.37 1.68 15.10
N ARG A 77 -3.22 1.00 15.03
CA ARG A 77 -3.03 -0.37 15.56
C ARG A 77 -2.10 -0.44 16.77
N GLY A 78 -1.63 0.71 17.24
CA GLY A 78 -0.98 0.91 18.52
C GLY A 78 -1.18 2.35 18.98
N VAL A 79 -0.30 2.80 19.87
CA VAL A 79 -0.33 4.15 20.45
C VAL A 79 1.07 4.76 20.48
N PRO A 80 1.22 6.08 20.67
CA PRO A 80 2.55 6.67 20.84
C PRO A 80 3.27 6.03 22.05
N GLY A 81 4.55 5.66 21.87
CA GLY A 81 5.35 4.94 22.88
C GLY A 81 5.17 3.42 22.90
N ALA A 82 4.08 2.89 22.32
CA ALA A 82 3.84 1.46 22.13
C ALA A 82 3.21 1.22 20.75
N PRO A 83 3.98 1.41 19.65
CA PRO A 83 3.44 1.28 18.30
C PRO A 83 3.08 -0.17 17.97
N GLY A 84 1.99 -0.34 17.23
CA GLY A 84 1.72 -1.58 16.51
C GLY A 84 2.62 -1.71 15.28
N ARG A 85 2.54 -2.84 14.58
CA ARG A 85 3.16 -3.07 13.28
C ARG A 85 2.10 -3.24 12.18
N VAL A 86 2.25 -2.47 11.11
CA VAL A 86 1.45 -2.53 9.88
C VAL A 86 2.37 -2.70 8.67
N VAL A 87 1.80 -2.96 7.49
CA VAL A 87 2.62 -3.21 6.31
C VAL A 87 3.09 -1.93 5.62
N THR A 88 4.30 -1.98 5.08
CA THR A 88 4.86 -1.09 4.07
C THR A 88 5.40 -1.91 2.90
N LEU A 89 5.77 -1.26 1.80
CA LEU A 89 6.44 -1.87 0.65
C LEU A 89 7.92 -1.52 0.64
N VAL A 90 8.74 -2.51 0.33
CA VAL A 90 10.20 -2.38 0.21
C VAL A 90 10.60 -2.83 -1.19
N HIS A 91 11.58 -2.15 -1.77
CA HIS A 91 12.11 -2.50 -3.10
C HIS A 91 12.87 -3.82 -3.05
N GLU A 92 12.44 -4.77 -3.89
CA GLU A 92 13.09 -6.06 -4.08
C GLU A 92 12.87 -6.46 -5.56
N PRO A 93 13.90 -6.47 -6.42
CA PRO A 93 13.74 -6.57 -7.87
C PRO A 93 12.90 -7.75 -8.36
N ASP A 94 13.09 -8.92 -7.75
CA ASP A 94 12.35 -10.15 -8.08
C ASP A 94 11.06 -10.30 -7.25
N GLY A 95 10.78 -9.32 -6.39
CA GLY A 95 9.65 -9.29 -5.48
C GLY A 95 8.31 -9.13 -6.21
N VAL A 96 7.29 -9.77 -5.66
CA VAL A 96 5.90 -9.64 -6.09
C VAL A 96 5.04 -9.32 -4.88
N THR A 97 4.17 -8.32 -5.01
CA THR A 97 3.15 -8.04 -4.01
C THR A 97 1.77 -8.09 -4.63
N TRP A 98 0.95 -9.02 -4.15
CA TRP A 98 -0.45 -9.15 -4.53
C TRP A 98 -1.32 -8.09 -3.85
N GLY A 99 -2.47 -7.76 -4.44
CA GLY A 99 -3.38 -6.77 -3.89
C GLY A 99 -4.52 -6.45 -4.86
N TYR A 100 -5.12 -5.29 -4.66
CA TYR A 100 -6.19 -4.79 -5.52
C TYR A 100 -5.80 -3.45 -6.15
N ALA A 101 -6.11 -3.28 -7.44
CA ALA A 101 -6.15 -1.97 -8.07
C ALA A 101 -7.59 -1.43 -8.02
N TYR A 102 -7.74 -0.19 -7.56
CA TYR A 102 -9.04 0.48 -7.41
C TYR A 102 -9.14 1.64 -8.39
N ARG A 103 -10.11 1.61 -9.30
CA ARG A 103 -10.40 2.74 -10.19
C ARG A 103 -11.32 3.73 -9.49
N VAL A 104 -10.86 4.95 -9.29
CA VAL A 104 -11.67 6.03 -8.72
C VAL A 104 -12.36 6.78 -9.87
N ALA A 105 -13.67 6.97 -9.77
CA ALA A 105 -14.40 7.76 -10.75
C ALA A 105 -13.97 9.24 -10.67
N PRO A 106 -13.90 9.99 -11.78
CA PRO A 106 -13.42 11.38 -11.80
C PRO A 106 -14.06 12.28 -10.71
N GLU A 107 -15.36 12.13 -10.48
CA GLU A 107 -16.13 12.87 -9.47
C GLU A 107 -15.71 12.60 -8.01
N HIS A 108 -14.97 11.52 -7.75
CA HIS A 108 -14.50 11.10 -6.43
C HIS A 108 -12.98 11.24 -6.25
N VAL A 109 -12.22 11.58 -7.30
CA VAL A 109 -10.74 11.66 -7.24
C VAL A 109 -10.29 12.60 -6.13
N GLN A 110 -10.82 13.82 -6.10
CA GLN A 110 -10.39 14.83 -5.11
C GLN A 110 -10.73 14.45 -3.67
N GLU A 111 -11.86 13.79 -3.44
CA GLU A 111 -12.23 13.27 -2.11
C GLU A 111 -11.31 12.12 -1.68
N THR A 112 -11.04 11.19 -2.59
CA THR A 112 -10.16 10.04 -2.35
C THR A 112 -8.72 10.48 -2.07
N LEU A 113 -8.17 11.41 -2.86
CA LEU A 113 -6.82 11.95 -2.63
C LEU A 113 -6.71 12.57 -1.24
N ARG A 114 -7.67 13.42 -0.83
CA ARG A 114 -7.69 14.01 0.52
C ARG A 114 -7.79 12.97 1.63
N TYR A 115 -8.58 11.93 1.42
CA TYR A 115 -8.70 10.82 2.37
C TYR A 115 -7.38 10.05 2.51
N LEU A 116 -6.71 9.75 1.39
CA LEU A 116 -5.41 9.08 1.38
C LEU A 116 -4.35 9.98 2.01
N ASP A 117 -4.26 11.26 1.63
CA ASP A 117 -3.33 12.23 2.23
C ASP A 117 -3.54 12.37 3.74
N TYR A 118 -4.79 12.35 4.22
CA TYR A 118 -5.09 12.39 5.65
C TYR A 118 -4.63 11.13 6.37
N ARG A 119 -4.83 9.94 5.76
CA ARG A 119 -4.37 8.67 6.33
C ARG A 119 -2.86 8.57 6.36
N GLU A 120 -2.19 9.20 5.41
CA GLU A 120 -0.75 9.06 5.22
C GLU A 120 0.07 10.24 5.73
N LYS A 121 -0.50 11.06 6.63
CA LYS A 121 0.16 12.16 7.36
C LYS A 121 1.50 11.80 8.01
N GLY A 122 1.80 10.51 8.14
CA GLY A 122 3.04 9.98 8.67
C GLY A 122 4.27 10.10 7.75
N GLY A 123 4.16 10.62 6.51
CA GLY A 123 5.30 10.79 5.60
C GLY A 123 5.40 9.70 4.53
N TYR A 124 4.28 9.39 3.87
CA TYR A 124 4.27 8.47 2.73
C TYR A 124 4.59 9.23 1.45
N THR A 125 5.16 8.52 0.49
CA THR A 125 5.41 8.99 -0.87
C THR A 125 4.48 8.27 -1.85
N THR A 126 4.22 8.90 -2.99
CA THR A 126 3.48 8.28 -4.10
C THR A 126 4.41 7.84 -5.22
N GLU A 127 4.19 6.63 -5.71
CA GLU A 127 4.90 6.08 -6.86
C GLU A 127 3.91 5.54 -7.90
N LEU A 128 4.22 5.69 -9.18
CA LEU A 128 3.44 5.10 -10.28
C LEU A 128 4.06 3.79 -10.70
N ILE A 129 3.30 2.71 -10.61
CA ILE A 129 3.80 1.35 -10.83
C ILE A 129 2.89 0.62 -11.81
N GLN A 130 3.47 -0.27 -12.61
CA GLN A 130 2.72 -1.14 -13.49
C GLN A 130 2.13 -2.33 -12.72
N PHE A 131 0.81 -2.32 -12.55
CA PHE A 131 0.02 -3.41 -11.98
C PHE A 131 -0.33 -4.45 -13.04
N GLN A 132 -0.21 -5.72 -12.68
CA GLN A 132 -0.56 -6.88 -13.49
C GLN A 132 -1.88 -7.47 -12.97
N PRO A 133 -3.00 -7.32 -13.70
CA PRO A 133 -4.26 -7.96 -13.33
C PRO A 133 -4.11 -9.49 -13.29
N ARG A 134 -4.82 -10.13 -12.35
CA ARG A 134 -4.91 -11.60 -12.26
C ARG A 134 -5.64 -12.20 -13.46
N GLU A 135 -6.62 -11.47 -13.99
CA GLU A 135 -7.40 -11.88 -15.16
C GLU A 135 -6.52 -11.99 -16.40
N SER A 136 -6.45 -13.19 -16.99
CA SER A 136 -5.68 -13.43 -18.20
C SER A 136 -6.22 -12.61 -19.37
N GLY A 137 -5.32 -11.97 -20.12
CA GLY A 137 -5.65 -11.15 -21.29
C GLY A 137 -6.00 -9.69 -20.99
N ARG A 138 -6.13 -9.30 -19.71
CA ARG A 138 -6.29 -7.90 -19.35
C ARG A 138 -4.94 -7.18 -19.40
N ALA A 139 -4.91 -6.02 -20.05
CA ALA A 139 -3.70 -5.20 -20.14
C ALA A 139 -3.25 -4.68 -18.76
N PRO A 140 -1.94 -4.49 -18.54
CA PRO A 140 -1.42 -3.86 -17.34
C PRO A 140 -2.02 -2.47 -17.08
N ILE A 141 -2.14 -2.12 -15.81
CA ILE A 141 -2.74 -0.84 -15.35
C ILE A 141 -1.66 -0.03 -14.64
N VAL A 142 -1.53 1.26 -14.94
CA VAL A 142 -0.67 2.15 -14.14
C VAL A 142 -1.44 2.52 -12.87
N VAL A 143 -0.87 2.21 -11.71
CA VAL A 143 -1.47 2.45 -10.40
C VAL A 143 -0.61 3.40 -9.57
N THR A 144 -1.26 4.22 -8.76
CA THR A 144 -0.62 5.03 -7.72
C THR A 144 -0.50 4.18 -6.45
N VAL A 145 0.72 4.07 -5.95
CA VAL A 145 1.05 3.39 -4.69
C VAL A 145 1.40 4.45 -3.65
N TYR A 146 0.68 4.44 -2.54
CA TYR A 146 1.01 5.26 -1.37
C TYR A 146 1.86 4.42 -0.42
N ASN A 147 3.13 4.77 -0.22
CA ASN A 147 4.07 3.95 0.55
C ASN A 147 4.87 4.75 1.58
N ALA A 148 5.09 4.17 2.77
CA ALA A 148 6.00 4.74 3.75
C ALA A 148 7.43 4.31 3.42
N THR A 149 8.27 5.27 3.05
CA THR A 149 9.69 5.03 2.77
C THR A 149 10.47 4.69 4.03
N GLU A 150 11.67 4.17 3.89
CA GLU A 150 12.57 3.88 5.02
C GLU A 150 12.98 5.15 5.80
N SER A 151 12.85 6.32 5.19
CA SER A 151 13.07 7.63 5.84
C SER A 151 11.90 8.07 6.73
N ASN A 152 10.79 7.33 6.75
CA ASN A 152 9.64 7.62 7.57
C ASN A 152 9.98 7.48 9.07
N PRO A 153 9.62 8.44 9.94
CA PRO A 153 9.95 8.38 11.37
C PRO A 153 9.32 7.18 12.10
N ASN A 154 8.26 6.61 11.53
CA ASN A 154 7.62 5.41 12.05
C ASN A 154 8.12 4.12 11.37
N PHE A 155 9.12 4.18 10.48
CA PHE A 155 9.74 2.97 9.94
C PHE A 155 10.54 2.25 11.05
N LEU A 156 10.04 1.09 11.48
CA LEU A 156 10.66 0.26 12.51
C LEU A 156 11.70 -0.69 11.94
N GLY A 157 11.68 -0.90 10.62
CA GLY A 157 12.61 -1.74 9.90
C GLY A 157 12.46 -3.25 10.14
N PRO A 158 13.42 -4.03 9.60
CA PRO A 158 13.45 -5.49 9.72
C PRO A 158 13.48 -5.95 11.17
N ALA A 159 12.74 -7.02 11.46
CA ALA A 159 12.74 -7.71 12.73
C ALA A 159 12.41 -9.19 12.51
N ARG A 160 12.76 -10.05 13.47
CA ARG A 160 12.43 -11.48 13.38
C ARG A 160 10.91 -11.65 13.41
N ALA A 161 10.39 -12.67 12.72
CA ALA A 161 8.96 -12.96 12.69
C ALA A 161 8.34 -13.07 14.08
N ILE A 162 9.05 -13.65 15.06
CA ILE A 162 8.60 -13.76 16.45
C ILE A 162 8.47 -12.41 17.17
N ASP A 163 9.37 -11.46 16.91
CA ASP A 163 9.33 -10.13 17.52
C ASP A 163 8.17 -9.30 16.92
N ILE A 164 7.97 -9.45 15.60
CA ILE A 164 6.82 -8.87 14.89
C ILE A 164 5.52 -9.46 15.41
N ALA A 165 5.41 -10.78 15.50
CA ALA A 165 4.24 -11.49 16.01
C ALA A 165 3.91 -11.09 17.45
N THR A 166 4.92 -10.99 18.32
CA THR A 166 4.74 -10.55 19.72
C THR A 166 4.15 -9.13 19.79
N THR A 167 4.65 -8.23 18.94
CA THR A 167 4.11 -6.86 18.84
C THR A 167 2.65 -6.89 18.34
N ILE A 168 2.37 -7.63 17.27
CA ILE A 168 1.02 -7.74 16.68
C ILE A 168 0.02 -8.35 17.67
N ALA A 169 0.43 -9.34 18.46
CA ALA A 169 -0.43 -10.02 19.43
C ALA A 169 -0.79 -9.13 20.63
N SER A 170 0.10 -8.20 21.02
CA SER A 170 -0.06 -7.40 22.24
C SER A 170 -0.55 -5.96 21.97
N SER A 171 -0.38 -5.44 20.76
CA SER A 171 -0.69 -4.04 20.44
C SER A 171 -2.17 -3.80 20.15
N VAL A 172 -2.70 -2.70 20.70
CA VAL A 172 -4.06 -2.22 20.45
C VAL A 172 -4.00 -0.71 20.24
N GLY A 173 -4.68 -0.23 19.19
CA GLY A 173 -4.83 1.19 18.92
C GLY A 173 -6.29 1.60 18.73
N PRO A 174 -6.54 2.87 18.37
CA PRO A 174 -7.89 3.41 18.16
C PRO A 174 -8.73 2.66 17.12
N SER A 175 -8.10 2.00 16.14
CA SER A 175 -8.76 1.17 15.13
C SER A 175 -8.90 -0.30 15.54
N GLY A 176 -8.65 -0.61 16.81
CA GLY A 176 -8.75 -1.93 17.41
C GLY A 176 -7.41 -2.68 17.51
N PRO A 177 -7.45 -3.97 17.89
CA PRO A 177 -6.28 -4.82 18.03
C PRO A 177 -5.44 -4.90 16.75
N ASN A 178 -4.12 -4.98 16.90
CA ASN A 178 -3.23 -5.13 15.75
C ASN A 178 -3.37 -6.52 15.10
N ILE A 179 -3.69 -7.56 15.89
CA ILE A 179 -3.96 -8.90 15.36
C ILE A 179 -5.12 -8.92 14.35
N ASP A 180 -6.14 -8.08 14.53
CA ASP A 180 -7.26 -8.00 13.59
C ASP A 180 -6.81 -7.43 12.24
N TYR A 181 -5.88 -6.47 12.24
CA TYR A 181 -5.27 -5.98 10.99
C TYR A 181 -4.59 -7.11 10.22
N PHE A 182 -3.79 -7.92 10.93
CA PHE A 182 -3.06 -9.04 10.34
C PHE A 182 -4.03 -10.08 9.77
N ARG A 183 -5.02 -10.51 10.56
CA ARG A 183 -6.01 -11.51 10.16
C ARG A 183 -6.85 -11.08 8.96
N HIS A 184 -7.35 -9.84 8.95
CA HIS A 184 -8.12 -9.32 7.82
C HIS A 184 -7.25 -9.22 6.55
N LEU A 185 -5.96 -8.87 6.68
CA LEU A 185 -5.05 -8.80 5.55
C LEU A 185 -4.81 -10.18 4.94
N VAL A 186 -4.47 -11.17 5.77
CA VAL A 186 -4.23 -12.55 5.32
C VAL A 186 -5.49 -13.14 4.68
N ALA A 187 -6.65 -13.00 5.33
CA ALA A 187 -7.91 -13.49 4.78
C ALA A 187 -8.24 -12.90 3.41
N ALA A 188 -8.10 -11.58 3.25
CA ALA A 188 -8.42 -10.91 1.99
C ALA A 188 -7.40 -11.19 0.87
N LEU A 189 -6.15 -11.54 1.22
CA LEU A 189 -5.17 -12.02 0.23
C LEU A 189 -5.49 -13.43 -0.27
N HIS A 190 -5.91 -14.34 0.61
CA HIS A 190 -6.35 -15.68 0.20
C HIS A 190 -7.55 -15.63 -0.74
N GLU A 191 -8.42 -14.62 -0.62
CA GLU A 191 -9.52 -14.39 -1.57
C GLU A 191 -9.04 -13.93 -2.96
N ILE A 192 -7.92 -13.19 -3.04
CA ILE A 192 -7.36 -12.73 -4.31
C ILE A 192 -6.81 -13.89 -5.10
N ASP A 193 -5.96 -14.71 -4.47
CA ASP A 193 -5.41 -15.91 -5.08
C ASP A 193 -5.00 -16.90 -4.00
N GLY A 194 -5.57 -18.11 -4.00
CA GLY A 194 -5.26 -19.14 -3.02
C GLY A 194 -3.81 -19.64 -3.10
N GLU A 195 -3.15 -19.41 -4.25
CA GLU A 195 -1.74 -19.72 -4.49
C GLU A 195 -0.82 -18.52 -4.22
N CYS A 196 -1.35 -17.38 -3.74
CA CYS A 196 -0.53 -16.23 -3.35
C CYS A 196 0.31 -16.59 -2.12
N VAL A 197 1.57 -16.97 -2.35
CA VAL A 197 2.54 -17.20 -1.28
C VAL A 197 3.21 -15.88 -0.91
N ASP A 198 2.93 -15.39 0.30
CA ASP A 198 3.69 -14.31 0.94
C ASP A 198 4.43 -14.90 2.15
N ASP A 199 5.71 -15.23 1.95
CA ASP A 199 6.53 -15.90 2.96
C ASP A 199 6.65 -15.10 4.25
N HIS A 200 6.68 -13.76 4.16
CA HIS A 200 6.76 -12.88 5.32
C HIS A 200 5.49 -12.96 6.17
N LEU A 201 4.31 -13.02 5.53
CA LEU A 201 3.05 -13.24 6.24
C LEU A 201 2.97 -14.63 6.85
N ARG A 202 3.39 -15.67 6.11
CA ARG A 202 3.41 -17.06 6.58
C ARG A 202 4.29 -17.24 7.82
N GLU A 203 5.48 -16.63 7.83
CA GLU A 203 6.39 -16.69 8.98
C GLU A 203 5.80 -16.00 10.22
N ILE A 204 5.14 -14.85 10.05
CA ILE A 204 4.44 -14.16 11.15
C ILE A 204 3.26 -14.98 11.65
N GLU A 205 2.47 -15.58 10.74
CA GLU A 205 1.34 -16.42 11.11
C GLU A 205 1.78 -17.64 11.93
N GLN A 206 2.86 -18.31 11.50
CA GLN A 206 3.46 -19.42 12.24
C GLN A 206 3.94 -18.98 13.64
N ALA A 207 4.59 -17.83 13.73
CA ALA A 207 5.03 -17.28 15.01
C ALA A 207 3.85 -16.92 15.94
N LEU A 208 2.78 -16.33 15.40
CA LEU A 208 1.55 -16.02 16.15
C LEU A 208 0.85 -17.28 16.69
N ALA A 209 0.81 -18.35 15.88
CA ALA A 209 0.28 -19.63 16.31
C ALA A 209 1.10 -20.22 17.49
N GLY A 210 2.42 -20.09 17.44
CA GLY A 210 3.32 -20.52 18.52
C GLY A 210 3.14 -19.75 19.84
N LEU A 211 2.75 -18.46 19.79
CA LEU A 211 2.46 -17.65 20.97
C LEU A 211 1.14 -18.04 21.65
N SER A 212 0.17 -18.56 20.90
CA SER A 212 -1.16 -18.94 21.40
C SER A 212 -1.17 -20.34 22.06
N GLY A 213 -0.07 -21.09 21.91
CA GLY A 213 0.12 -22.43 22.48
C GLY A 213 0.94 -22.47 23.78
N LEU A 214 1.22 -21.31 24.39
CA LEU A 214 1.80 -21.15 25.73
C LEU A 214 0.69 -20.80 26.74
#